data_AF-A0A511KJ85-F1
#
_entry.id   AF-A0A511KJ85-F1
#
_cell.length_a   1.000
_cell.length_b   1.000
_cell.length_c   1.000
_cell.angle_alpha   90.00
_cell.angle_beta   90.00
_cell.angle_gamma   90.00
#
_symmetry.space_group_name_H-M   'P 1'
#
loop_
_entity.id
_entity.type
_entity.pdbx_description
1 polymer ?
#
loop_
_entity_poly.entity_id
_entity_poly.type
_entity_poly.pdbx_seq_one_letter_code
_entity_poly.pdbx_strand_id
1 'polypeptide(L)'
;MLAGDLVLVEKALAVATNLPADCALAYDLTSDTMADTSKSELITALAVRMMDDSSVASLIYSLHGGPRYPPSGDFASTAMRDRPLLPRPGLFLVASMRNRSCHPNALCMNVGDVMVVRARTAIAEGDEICISYVPSSSTQTVTDNILRQRAMTGCGCAICREAAHTDSNQVTKRYKLLDESMTKFSNPLQRSTAGQKARKDMKPSLEKVIKKVEATYTQDGLRFRPDLASIYHVMSEYCDPSTKAGVKWARKALVAAGADFVDRDGG
;
A
#
# COMPACT_ATOMS: atom_id res chain seq x y z
N MET A 1 -3.21 20.33 8.94
CA MET A 1 -4.05 19.73 7.87
C MET A 1 -4.92 18.63 8.48
N LEU A 2 -6.18 18.54 8.08
CA LEU A 2 -7.18 17.58 8.57
C LEU A 2 -7.27 16.33 7.67
N ALA A 3 -7.89 15.27 8.17
CA ALA A 3 -8.14 14.06 7.38
C ALA A 3 -9.16 14.36 6.25
N GLY A 4 -8.82 13.97 5.02
CA GLY A 4 -9.60 14.24 3.79
C GLY A 4 -9.10 15.43 2.97
N ASP A 5 -8.30 16.33 3.58
CA ASP A 5 -7.74 17.51 2.93
C ASP A 5 -6.89 17.16 1.71
N LEU A 6 -6.85 18.08 0.75
CA LEU A 6 -6.05 17.95 -0.46
C LEU A 6 -4.58 18.32 -0.18
N VAL A 7 -3.66 17.40 -0.44
CA VAL A 7 -2.22 17.59 -0.22
C VAL A 7 -1.51 18.03 -1.50
N LEU A 8 -1.85 17.39 -2.63
CA LEU A 8 -1.26 17.66 -3.93
C LEU A 8 -2.22 17.21 -5.03
N VAL A 9 -2.24 17.96 -6.12
CA VAL A 9 -2.68 17.49 -7.44
C VAL A 9 -1.50 17.70 -8.39
N GLU A 10 -1.05 16.63 -9.04
CA GLU A 10 0.09 16.66 -9.96
C GLU A 10 -0.29 15.95 -11.26
N LYS A 11 -0.16 16.64 -12.39
CA LYS A 11 -0.22 16.00 -13.71
C LYS A 11 1.15 15.36 -13.99
N ALA A 12 1.15 14.14 -14.52
CA ALA A 12 2.37 13.46 -14.91
C ALA A 12 3.21 14.29 -15.90
N LEU A 13 4.54 14.21 -15.78
CA LEU A 13 5.45 14.74 -16.79
C LEU A 13 5.25 14.00 -18.12
N ALA A 14 5.15 12.67 -18.03
CA ALA A 14 4.81 11.73 -19.09
C ALA A 14 4.07 10.50 -18.53
N VAL A 15 3.27 9.86 -19.38
CA VAL A 15 2.61 8.56 -19.13
C VAL A 15 2.80 7.65 -20.35
N ALA A 16 2.78 6.34 -20.14
CA ALA A 16 2.50 5.40 -21.22
C ALA A 16 1.00 5.45 -21.59
N THR A 17 0.68 5.21 -22.86
CA THR A 17 -0.64 5.45 -23.47
C THR A 17 -1.08 4.23 -24.28
N ASN A 18 -1.56 3.18 -23.57
CA ASN A 18 -1.97 1.87 -24.11
C ASN A 18 -2.18 1.81 -25.64
N LEU A 19 -1.13 1.47 -26.37
CA LEU A 19 -1.31 0.72 -27.61
C LEU A 19 -1.80 -0.70 -27.28
N PRO A 20 -2.37 -1.44 -28.25
CA PRO A 20 -2.58 -2.87 -28.11
C PRO A 20 -1.25 -3.57 -27.76
N ALA A 21 -1.31 -4.58 -26.89
CA ALA A 21 -0.12 -5.24 -26.33
C ALA A 21 0.79 -5.87 -27.42
N ASP A 22 0.24 -6.15 -28.59
CA ASP A 22 0.89 -6.86 -29.70
C ASP A 22 1.85 -5.99 -30.54
N CYS A 23 2.07 -4.71 -30.19
CA CYS A 23 2.67 -3.73 -31.10
C CYS A 23 3.98 -3.02 -30.66
N ALA A 24 4.51 -3.24 -29.45
CA ALA A 24 5.75 -2.57 -29.01
C ALA A 24 6.64 -3.42 -28.08
N LEU A 25 7.74 -3.95 -28.62
CA LEU A 25 8.81 -4.58 -27.84
C LEU A 25 9.83 -3.51 -27.38
N ALA A 26 10.18 -3.50 -26.10
CA ALA A 26 11.23 -2.64 -25.55
C ALA A 26 12.54 -3.43 -25.40
N TYR A 27 13.69 -2.86 -25.77
CA TYR A 27 15.00 -3.48 -25.53
C TYR A 27 15.69 -2.86 -24.31
N ASP A 28 15.91 -3.65 -23.25
CA ASP A 28 16.67 -3.22 -22.07
C ASP A 28 18.15 -3.55 -22.27
N LEU A 29 18.89 -2.58 -22.82
CA LEU A 29 20.32 -2.69 -23.13
C LEU A 29 21.20 -2.82 -21.87
N THR A 30 20.64 -2.71 -20.66
CA THR A 30 21.40 -2.88 -19.40
C THR A 30 21.33 -4.29 -18.84
N SER A 31 20.38 -5.10 -19.32
CA SER A 31 20.19 -6.51 -18.94
C SER A 31 20.21 -7.49 -20.10
N ASP A 32 20.27 -7.01 -21.35
CA ASP A 32 20.18 -7.79 -22.59
C ASP A 32 18.87 -8.61 -22.68
N THR A 33 17.75 -7.94 -22.37
CA THR A 33 16.42 -8.55 -22.33
C THR A 33 15.38 -7.68 -23.03
N MET A 34 14.35 -8.31 -23.60
CA MET A 34 13.16 -7.58 -24.04
C MET A 34 12.18 -7.37 -22.88
N ALA A 35 11.59 -6.19 -22.78
CA ALA A 35 10.61 -5.81 -21.77
C ALA A 35 9.27 -5.41 -22.42
N ASP A 36 8.19 -5.57 -21.64
CA ASP A 36 6.81 -5.43 -22.09
C ASP A 36 6.41 -3.94 -22.24
N THR A 37 6.02 -3.57 -23.47
CA THR A 37 5.27 -2.36 -23.92
C THR A 37 5.43 -1.10 -23.05
N SER A 38 4.77 -1.10 -21.89
CA SER A 38 4.73 -0.09 -20.83
C SER A 38 6.03 0.70 -20.57
N LYS A 39 7.22 0.09 -20.65
CA LYS A 39 8.51 0.81 -20.50
C LYS A 39 8.79 1.74 -21.68
N SER A 40 8.65 1.25 -22.91
CA SER A 40 9.11 1.94 -24.13
C SER A 40 8.32 3.23 -24.35
N GLU A 41 6.98 3.16 -24.25
CA GLU A 41 6.11 4.32 -24.42
C GLU A 41 6.46 5.46 -23.45
N LEU A 42 6.73 5.15 -22.17
CA LEU A 42 7.12 6.16 -21.19
C LEU A 42 8.49 6.78 -21.49
N ILE A 43 9.47 5.96 -21.90
CA ILE A 43 10.80 6.44 -22.32
C ILE A 43 10.69 7.34 -23.56
N THR A 44 9.91 6.94 -24.56
CA THR A 44 9.66 7.73 -25.78
C THR A 44 8.95 9.04 -25.46
N ALA A 45 7.91 9.02 -24.60
CA ALA A 45 7.21 10.23 -24.19
C ALA A 45 8.11 11.21 -23.41
N LEU A 46 9.03 10.70 -22.58
CA LEU A 46 10.04 11.52 -21.91
C LEU A 46 11.07 12.07 -22.90
N ALA A 47 11.53 11.26 -23.87
CA ALA A 47 12.47 11.71 -24.90
C ALA A 47 11.87 12.81 -25.79
N VAL A 48 10.61 12.69 -26.20
CA VAL A 48 9.88 13.76 -26.92
C VAL A 48 9.82 15.03 -26.07
N ARG A 49 9.43 14.94 -24.79
CA ARG A 49 9.43 16.09 -23.87
C ARG A 49 10.79 16.77 -23.72
N MET A 50 11.89 16.00 -23.75
CA MET A 50 13.26 16.53 -23.68
C MET A 50 13.74 17.16 -24.99
N MET A 51 13.17 16.76 -26.14
CA MET A 51 13.40 17.42 -27.43
C MET A 51 12.57 18.70 -27.59
N ASP A 52 11.33 18.70 -27.08
CA ASP A 52 10.46 19.88 -27.06
C ASP A 52 10.96 20.96 -26.07
N ASP A 53 11.46 20.53 -24.90
CA ASP A 53 11.98 21.41 -23.84
C ASP A 53 13.24 20.80 -23.20
N SER A 54 14.40 21.33 -23.59
CA SER A 54 15.70 20.88 -23.09
C SER A 54 15.95 21.18 -21.61
N SER A 55 15.16 22.06 -20.96
CA SER A 55 15.26 22.28 -19.51
C SER A 55 14.78 21.05 -18.72
N VAL A 56 13.79 20.33 -19.25
CA VAL A 56 13.24 19.09 -18.68
C VAL A 56 14.31 17.99 -18.60
N ALA A 57 15.31 18.00 -19.49
CA ALA A 57 16.41 17.05 -19.44
C ALA A 57 17.22 17.18 -18.14
N SER A 58 17.52 18.40 -17.68
CA SER A 58 18.25 18.61 -16.42
C SER A 58 17.46 18.09 -15.21
N LEU A 59 16.15 18.27 -15.22
CA LEU A 59 15.24 17.80 -14.18
C LEU A 59 15.14 16.27 -14.16
N ILE A 60 15.03 15.61 -15.32
CA ILE A 60 15.05 14.14 -15.43
C ILE A 60 16.42 13.58 -15.00
N TYR A 61 17.52 14.18 -15.42
CA TYR A 61 18.88 13.76 -15.04
C TYR A 61 19.21 14.04 -13.56
N SER A 62 18.40 14.84 -12.84
CA SER A 62 18.51 15.02 -11.39
C SER A 62 17.78 13.94 -10.57
N LEU A 63 17.04 13.03 -11.19
CA LEU A 63 16.28 12.00 -10.49
C LEU A 63 17.17 10.86 -9.96
N HIS A 64 16.89 10.46 -8.72
CA HIS A 64 17.64 9.47 -7.96
C HIS A 64 16.81 8.19 -7.71
N GLY A 65 17.40 7.00 -7.82
CA GLY A 65 16.67 5.71 -7.80
C GLY A 65 17.05 4.73 -6.68
N GLY A 66 17.31 5.23 -5.46
CA GLY A 66 18.11 4.54 -4.41
C GLY A 66 19.64 4.68 -4.65
N PRO A 67 20.60 3.89 -4.00
CA PRO A 67 22.16 3.78 -3.92
C PRO A 67 23.44 3.29 -4.88
N ARG A 68 23.92 3.00 -6.15
CA ARG A 68 23.90 2.74 -7.70
C ARG A 68 23.78 3.78 -8.88
N TYR A 69 22.78 3.75 -9.80
CA TYR A 69 22.57 4.77 -10.86
C TYR A 69 22.46 6.17 -10.22
N PRO A 70 23.39 7.10 -10.47
CA PRO A 70 23.29 8.45 -9.93
C PRO A 70 22.46 9.35 -10.84
N PRO A 71 21.87 10.44 -10.32
CA PRO A 71 21.66 11.59 -11.17
C PRO A 71 22.98 12.05 -11.79
N SER A 72 22.95 12.64 -12.97
CA SER A 72 24.15 13.00 -13.75
C SER A 72 24.86 14.28 -13.24
N GLY A 73 24.61 14.65 -11.98
CA GLY A 73 25.20 15.77 -11.24
C GLY A 73 25.10 15.49 -9.73
N ASP A 74 25.48 16.46 -8.89
CA ASP A 74 25.63 16.24 -7.45
C ASP A 74 24.29 15.94 -6.71
N PHE A 75 23.97 14.65 -6.54
CA PHE A 75 23.56 13.98 -5.28
C PHE A 75 23.30 12.45 -5.53
N ALA A 76 24.27 11.57 -5.22
CA ALA A 76 24.53 10.38 -6.04
C ALA A 76 23.99 8.97 -5.64
N SER A 77 23.62 8.19 -6.68
CA SER A 77 23.62 6.70 -6.88
C SER A 77 22.43 5.86 -6.35
N THR A 78 21.88 4.83 -7.12
CA THR A 78 20.87 3.61 -7.25
C THR A 78 19.92 3.57 -8.48
N ALA A 79 20.03 2.40 -9.15
CA ALA A 79 19.08 1.67 -9.97
C ALA A 79 17.99 0.92 -9.20
N MET A 80 16.82 0.87 -9.83
CA MET A 80 15.86 -0.23 -9.70
C MET A 80 16.20 -1.37 -10.69
N ARG A 81 15.55 -2.52 -10.53
CA ARG A 81 15.47 -3.59 -11.55
C ARG A 81 14.01 -3.99 -11.80
N ASP A 82 13.83 -4.85 -12.79
CA ASP A 82 12.57 -5.04 -13.51
C ASP A 82 11.34 -5.47 -12.70
N ARG A 83 10.17 -5.06 -13.23
CA ARG A 83 8.83 -5.50 -12.84
C ARG A 83 7.85 -5.07 -13.96
N PRO A 84 6.90 -5.92 -14.40
CA PRO A 84 5.80 -5.47 -15.25
C PRO A 84 5.03 -4.34 -14.55
N LEU A 85 4.95 -3.20 -15.22
CA LEU A 85 4.35 -2.00 -14.66
C LEU A 85 2.82 -2.17 -14.55
N LEU A 86 2.15 -1.31 -13.78
CA LEU A 86 0.69 -1.17 -13.92
C LEU A 86 0.37 -0.77 -15.37
N PRO A 87 -0.82 -1.07 -15.92
CA PRO A 87 -1.12 -0.88 -17.36
C PRO A 87 -0.91 0.54 -17.92
N ARG A 88 -0.70 1.55 -17.05
CA ARG A 88 -0.22 2.89 -17.37
C ARG A 88 0.81 3.32 -16.32
N PRO A 89 2.12 3.11 -16.52
CA PRO A 89 3.14 3.84 -15.78
C PRO A 89 3.12 5.32 -16.14
N GLY A 90 3.59 6.17 -15.22
CA GLY A 90 3.78 7.59 -15.42
C GLY A 90 4.78 8.17 -14.44
N LEU A 91 5.48 9.23 -14.85
CA LEU A 91 6.45 9.93 -14.03
C LEU A 91 5.82 11.16 -13.38
N PHE A 92 5.77 11.15 -12.05
CA PHE A 92 5.27 12.24 -11.20
C PHE A 92 6.44 12.69 -10.33
N LEU A 93 6.87 13.95 -10.46
CA LEU A 93 8.11 14.44 -9.87
C LEU A 93 7.91 14.78 -8.39
N VAL A 94 6.95 15.66 -8.10
CA VAL A 94 6.68 16.16 -6.74
C VAL A 94 6.20 15.01 -5.85
N ALA A 95 5.45 14.06 -6.41
CA ALA A 95 4.98 12.89 -5.68
C ALA A 95 6.04 11.81 -5.45
N SER A 96 7.08 11.70 -6.29
CA SER A 96 8.19 10.77 -6.07
C SER A 96 9.10 11.18 -4.91
N MET A 97 9.06 12.45 -4.49
CA MET A 97 9.80 12.95 -3.32
C MET A 97 9.26 12.44 -1.97
N ARG A 98 8.12 11.75 -1.92
CA ARG A 98 7.48 11.32 -0.66
C ARG A 98 8.06 10.00 -0.15
N ASN A 99 8.38 9.95 1.14
CA ASN A 99 8.86 8.74 1.78
C ASN A 99 7.74 7.70 2.05
N ARG A 100 8.19 6.49 2.37
CA ARG A 100 7.35 5.30 2.60
C ARG A 100 7.12 5.06 4.09
N SER A 101 5.86 5.07 4.50
CA SER A 101 5.40 4.42 5.73
C SER A 101 4.48 3.23 5.42
N CYS A 102 4.57 2.16 6.22
CA CYS A 102 3.58 1.07 6.21
C CYS A 102 2.26 1.49 6.88
N HIS A 103 2.28 2.57 7.67
CA HIS A 103 1.08 3.29 8.11
C HIS A 103 1.16 4.75 7.62
N PRO A 104 0.76 5.04 6.36
CA PRO A 104 0.88 6.36 5.78
C PRO A 104 -0.16 7.34 6.36
N ASN A 105 0.26 8.60 6.50
CA ASN A 105 -0.63 9.72 6.85
C ASN A 105 -1.27 10.35 5.60
N ALA A 106 -0.82 10.02 4.39
CA ALA A 106 -1.46 10.41 3.12
C ALA A 106 -1.82 9.20 2.23
N LEU A 107 -2.92 9.33 1.48
CA LEU A 107 -3.37 8.43 0.44
C LEU A 107 -3.08 9.03 -0.94
N CYS A 108 -2.58 8.20 -1.85
CA CYS A 108 -2.36 8.54 -3.25
C CYS A 108 -3.38 7.79 -4.14
N MET A 109 -3.96 8.47 -5.13
CA MET A 109 -4.83 7.90 -6.15
C MET A 109 -4.57 8.55 -7.52
N ASN A 110 -4.65 7.79 -8.60
CA ASN A 110 -4.47 8.29 -9.96
C ASN A 110 -5.81 8.37 -10.69
N VAL A 111 -6.06 9.50 -11.35
CA VAL A 111 -7.24 9.76 -12.18
C VAL A 111 -6.72 10.12 -13.58
N GLY A 112 -6.65 9.12 -14.46
CA GLY A 112 -5.98 9.28 -15.75
C GLY A 112 -4.48 9.53 -15.57
N ASP A 113 -3.99 10.64 -16.10
CA ASP A 113 -2.61 11.12 -15.99
C ASP A 113 -2.38 12.11 -14.83
N VAL A 114 -3.39 12.30 -13.96
CA VAL A 114 -3.31 13.16 -12.77
C VAL A 114 -3.25 12.33 -11.50
N MET A 115 -2.24 12.56 -10.67
CA MET A 115 -2.12 12.02 -9.33
C MET A 115 -2.72 12.99 -8.31
N VAL A 116 -3.62 12.48 -7.48
CA VAL A 116 -4.25 13.21 -6.38
C VAL A 116 -3.80 12.59 -5.07
N VAL A 117 -3.22 13.41 -4.18
CA VAL A 117 -2.80 13.01 -2.84
C VAL A 117 -3.67 13.72 -1.81
N ARG A 118 -4.24 12.96 -0.88
CA ARG A 118 -5.09 13.44 0.21
C ARG A 118 -4.60 12.98 1.57
N ALA A 119 -4.84 13.79 2.60
CA ALA A 119 -4.55 13.42 3.97
C ALA A 119 -5.48 12.26 4.40
N ARG A 120 -4.89 11.19 4.95
CA ARG A 120 -5.59 10.02 5.52
C ARG A 120 -5.86 10.21 7.01
N THR A 121 -4.99 10.94 7.69
CA THR A 121 -5.11 11.35 9.10
C THR A 121 -5.02 12.87 9.19
N ALA A 122 -5.13 13.45 10.39
CA ALA A 122 -4.55 14.77 10.59
C ALA A 122 -3.03 14.72 10.34
N ILE A 123 -2.46 15.84 9.90
CA ILE A 123 -1.04 16.06 9.66
C ILE A 123 -0.70 17.44 10.24
N ALA A 124 0.25 17.50 11.18
CA ALA A 124 0.71 18.73 11.81
C ALA A 124 1.62 19.54 10.87
N GLU A 125 1.97 20.77 11.28
CA GLU A 125 3.02 21.52 10.60
C GLU A 125 4.39 20.91 10.94
N GLY A 126 5.22 20.68 9.92
CA GLY A 126 6.51 19.98 10.06
C GLY A 126 6.44 18.44 10.00
N ASP A 127 5.25 17.82 10.01
CA ASP A 127 5.10 16.37 9.83
C ASP A 127 5.49 15.94 8.40
N GLU A 128 6.27 14.84 8.30
CA GLU A 128 6.60 14.25 7.00
C GLU A 128 5.38 13.58 6.34
N ILE A 129 5.14 13.88 5.06
CA ILE A 129 4.02 13.32 4.29
C ILE A 129 4.44 12.00 3.63
N CYS A 130 4.03 10.89 4.24
CA CYS A 130 4.33 9.53 3.81
C CYS A 130 3.17 8.85 3.05
N ILE A 131 3.49 8.08 1.99
CA ILE A 131 2.52 7.34 1.16
C ILE A 131 2.82 5.83 1.07
N SER A 132 1.89 5.05 0.48
CA SER A 132 1.99 3.59 0.41
C SER A 132 2.65 3.05 -0.86
N TYR A 133 3.94 2.70 -0.79
CA TYR A 133 4.68 2.08 -1.90
C TYR A 133 4.41 0.57 -2.12
N VAL A 134 3.69 -0.09 -1.21
CA VAL A 134 3.22 -1.48 -1.39
C VAL A 134 1.70 -1.54 -1.17
N PRO A 135 0.97 -2.46 -1.83
CA PRO A 135 -0.44 -2.71 -1.55
C PRO A 135 -0.68 -3.11 -0.09
N SER A 136 -1.75 -2.61 0.54
CA SER A 136 -2.08 -2.86 1.95
C SER A 136 -2.40 -4.33 2.28
N SER A 137 -2.69 -5.15 1.27
CA SER A 137 -2.92 -6.61 1.36
C SER A 137 -1.67 -7.47 1.09
N SER A 138 -0.49 -6.85 0.93
CA SER A 138 0.75 -7.58 0.67
C SER A 138 1.20 -8.40 1.88
N THR A 139 1.62 -9.65 1.66
CA THR A 139 2.34 -10.40 2.69
C THR A 139 3.68 -9.73 3.02
N GLN A 140 4.30 -10.09 4.14
CA GLN A 140 5.63 -9.56 4.49
C GLN A 140 6.67 -9.90 3.41
N THR A 141 6.68 -11.13 2.89
CA THR A 141 7.58 -11.53 1.79
C THR A 141 7.38 -10.70 0.52
N VAL A 142 6.13 -10.38 0.15
CA VAL A 142 5.83 -9.50 -1.00
C VAL A 142 6.27 -8.07 -0.71
N THR A 143 6.04 -7.58 0.51
CA THR A 143 6.47 -6.25 0.97
C THR A 143 8.00 -6.10 0.92
N ASP A 144 8.72 -7.04 1.52
CA ASP A 144 10.19 -7.06 1.57
C ASP A 144 10.77 -7.18 0.16
N ASN A 145 10.16 -7.98 -0.73
CA ASN A 145 10.57 -8.06 -2.13
C ASN A 145 10.34 -6.73 -2.88
N ILE A 146 9.22 -6.03 -2.67
CA ILE A 146 8.99 -4.70 -3.28
C ILE A 146 9.98 -3.67 -2.73
N LEU A 147 10.26 -3.68 -1.43
CA LEU A 147 11.22 -2.75 -0.82
C LEU A 147 12.65 -3.01 -1.30
N ARG A 148 13.09 -4.28 -1.35
CA ARG A 148 14.38 -4.68 -1.95
C ARG A 148 14.48 -4.29 -3.43
N GLN A 149 13.42 -4.45 -4.22
CA GLN A 149 13.37 -4.03 -5.64
C GLN A 149 13.50 -2.51 -5.83
N ARG A 150 13.05 -1.71 -4.85
CA ARG A 150 13.19 -0.24 -4.80
C ARG A 150 14.50 0.21 -4.13
N ALA A 151 15.43 -0.71 -3.84
CA ALA A 151 16.64 -0.49 -3.05
C ALA A 151 16.40 0.11 -1.63
N MET A 152 15.19 -0.01 -1.09
CA MET A 152 14.82 0.51 0.22
C MET A 152 15.10 -0.53 1.32
N THR A 153 16.15 -0.32 2.11
CA THR A 153 16.52 -1.19 3.22
C THR A 153 15.99 -0.67 4.55
N GLY A 154 14.97 -1.34 5.10
CA GLY A 154 14.39 -1.03 6.41
C GLY A 154 13.41 0.14 6.40
N CYS A 155 12.12 -0.13 6.65
CA CYS A 155 11.15 0.95 6.88
C CYS A 155 11.16 1.32 8.37
N GLY A 156 11.50 2.56 8.70
CA GLY A 156 11.57 3.03 10.10
C GLY A 156 10.21 3.24 10.80
N CYS A 157 9.08 2.97 10.13
CA CYS A 157 7.74 3.27 10.66
C CYS A 157 7.35 2.39 11.85
N ALA A 158 6.37 2.83 12.64
CA ALA A 158 5.97 2.18 13.89
C ALA A 158 5.65 0.67 13.74
N ILE A 159 4.91 0.25 12.70
CA ILE A 159 4.61 -1.18 12.44
C ILE A 159 5.90 -1.99 12.32
N CYS A 160 6.87 -1.50 11.57
CA CYS A 160 8.11 -2.23 11.31
C CYS A 160 9.04 -2.24 12.54
N ARG A 161 8.98 -1.20 13.38
CA ARG A 161 9.64 -1.20 14.70
C ARG A 161 9.02 -2.23 15.65
N GLU A 162 7.68 -2.26 15.77
CA GLU A 162 6.99 -3.29 16.56
C GLU A 162 7.27 -4.71 16.04
N ALA A 163 7.25 -4.91 14.72
CA ALA A 163 7.57 -6.20 14.11
C ALA A 163 9.01 -6.65 14.39
N ALA A 164 9.98 -5.72 14.47
CA ALA A 164 11.36 -6.01 14.86
C ALA A 164 11.53 -6.33 16.35
N HIS A 165 10.62 -5.87 17.21
CA HIS A 165 10.57 -6.24 18.64
C HIS A 165 9.69 -7.47 18.92
N THR A 166 8.96 -7.98 17.92
CA THR A 166 8.11 -9.17 18.04
C THR A 166 8.90 -10.42 17.63
N ASP A 167 8.74 -11.52 18.37
CA ASP A 167 9.30 -12.82 17.98
C ASP A 167 8.84 -13.23 16.57
N SER A 168 9.80 -13.53 15.70
CA SER A 168 9.59 -13.91 14.30
C SER A 168 8.66 -15.13 14.15
N ASN A 169 8.65 -16.04 15.12
CA ASN A 169 7.75 -17.19 15.10
C ASN A 169 6.30 -16.76 15.36
N GLN A 170 6.03 -15.80 16.26
CA GLN A 170 4.69 -15.21 16.41
C GLN A 170 4.25 -14.45 15.15
N VAL A 171 5.14 -13.66 14.53
CA VAL A 171 4.82 -12.94 13.27
C VAL A 171 4.47 -13.92 12.15
N THR A 172 5.27 -14.99 11.97
CA THR A 172 5.02 -16.04 10.99
C THR A 172 3.70 -16.77 11.26
N LYS A 173 3.45 -17.15 12.52
CA LYS A 173 2.21 -17.77 13.00
C LYS A 173 0.99 -16.87 12.78
N ARG A 174 1.11 -15.56 12.99
CA ARG A 174 0.06 -14.56 12.73
C ARG A 174 -0.39 -14.59 11.29
N TYR A 175 0.55 -14.50 10.35
CA TYR A 175 0.23 -14.50 8.93
C TYR A 175 -0.34 -15.83 8.45
N LYS A 176 0.20 -16.97 8.91
CA LYS A 176 -0.37 -18.30 8.59
C LYS A 176 -1.81 -18.44 9.09
N LEU A 177 -2.10 -18.06 10.34
CA LEU A 177 -3.46 -18.10 10.90
C LEU A 177 -4.44 -17.21 10.13
N LEU A 178 -3.99 -16.04 9.66
CA LEU A 178 -4.82 -15.12 8.88
C LEU A 178 -5.09 -15.66 7.47
N ASP A 179 -4.09 -16.14 6.75
CA ASP A 179 -4.23 -16.63 5.37
C ASP A 179 -5.15 -17.86 5.25
N GLU A 180 -4.95 -18.85 6.13
CA GLU A 180 -5.82 -20.03 6.28
C GLU A 180 -7.28 -19.65 6.60
N SER A 181 -7.47 -18.57 7.36
CA SER A 181 -8.78 -18.17 7.87
C SER A 181 -9.52 -17.23 6.93
N MET A 182 -8.86 -16.26 6.30
CA MET A 182 -9.49 -15.35 5.34
C MET A 182 -10.12 -16.15 4.20
N THR A 183 -9.36 -17.08 3.60
CA THR A 183 -9.85 -18.00 2.56
C THR A 183 -11.08 -18.81 2.98
N LYS A 184 -11.19 -19.15 4.28
CA LYS A 184 -12.30 -19.93 4.84
C LYS A 184 -13.55 -19.08 5.15
N PHE A 185 -13.38 -17.83 5.59
CA PHE A 185 -14.47 -16.99 6.10
C PHE A 185 -14.89 -15.84 5.16
N SER A 186 -14.01 -15.28 4.31
CA SER A 186 -14.42 -14.21 3.36
C SER A 186 -15.12 -14.77 2.12
N ASN A 187 -14.63 -15.88 1.56
CA ASN A 187 -15.18 -16.46 0.32
C ASN A 187 -16.68 -16.81 0.39
N PRO A 188 -17.23 -17.36 1.50
CA PRO A 188 -18.67 -17.60 1.63
C PRO A 188 -19.53 -16.33 1.75
N LEU A 189 -18.96 -15.23 2.22
CA LEU A 189 -19.61 -13.92 2.29
C LEU A 189 -19.63 -13.27 0.89
N GLN A 190 -18.48 -13.20 0.23
CA GLN A 190 -18.31 -12.59 -1.10
C GLN A 190 -19.16 -13.28 -2.19
N ARG A 191 -19.37 -14.60 -2.08
CA ARG A 191 -20.23 -15.37 -2.99
C ARG A 191 -21.71 -15.37 -2.57
N SER A 192 -22.08 -14.70 -1.49
CA SER A 192 -23.41 -14.71 -0.86
C SER A 192 -23.95 -16.11 -0.49
N THR A 193 -23.10 -17.14 -0.44
CA THR A 193 -23.50 -18.52 -0.14
C THR A 193 -23.66 -18.78 1.36
N ALA A 194 -23.05 -17.96 2.23
CA ALA A 194 -23.26 -18.01 3.67
C ALA A 194 -24.60 -17.39 4.08
N GLY A 195 -25.67 -18.18 4.03
CA GLY A 195 -26.95 -17.85 4.67
C GLY A 195 -26.84 -17.72 6.20
N GLN A 196 -27.78 -17.03 6.84
CA GLN A 196 -27.73 -16.65 8.26
C GLN A 196 -27.42 -17.82 9.22
N LYS A 197 -28.00 -19.01 8.99
CA LYS A 197 -27.72 -20.21 9.79
C LYS A 197 -26.24 -20.62 9.71
N ALA A 198 -25.69 -20.73 8.50
CA ALA A 198 -24.28 -21.06 8.30
C ALA A 198 -23.35 -20.01 8.93
N ARG A 199 -23.72 -18.72 8.89
CA ARG A 199 -22.98 -17.67 9.63
C ARG A 199 -22.99 -17.93 11.14
N LYS A 200 -24.16 -18.17 11.73
CA LYS A 200 -24.34 -18.48 13.16
C LYS A 200 -23.52 -19.69 13.60
N ASP A 201 -23.53 -20.75 12.79
CA ASP A 201 -22.84 -22.02 13.09
C ASP A 201 -21.30 -21.90 12.94
N MET A 202 -20.81 -21.09 11.99
CA MET A 202 -19.37 -20.85 11.77
C MET A 202 -18.77 -19.81 12.74
N LYS A 203 -19.56 -18.86 13.25
CA LYS A 203 -19.10 -17.73 14.09
C LYS A 203 -18.23 -18.17 15.29
N PRO A 204 -18.55 -19.23 16.08
CA PRO A 204 -17.69 -19.69 17.17
C PRO A 204 -16.32 -20.21 16.71
N SER A 205 -16.19 -20.66 15.45
CA SER A 205 -14.90 -21.03 14.88
C SER A 205 -14.07 -19.79 14.52
N LEU A 206 -14.72 -18.71 14.06
CA LEU A 206 -14.07 -17.44 13.76
C LEU A 206 -13.59 -16.74 15.04
N GLU A 207 -14.40 -16.74 16.11
CA GLU A 207 -13.99 -16.24 17.43
C GLU A 207 -12.77 -16.97 18.00
N LYS A 208 -12.69 -18.30 17.80
CA LYS A 208 -11.51 -19.11 18.19
C LYS A 208 -10.26 -18.78 17.37
N VAL A 209 -10.40 -18.42 16.09
CA VAL A 209 -9.27 -17.92 15.28
C VAL A 209 -8.84 -16.56 15.77
N ILE A 210 -9.77 -15.62 15.94
CA ILE A 210 -9.48 -14.25 16.36
C ILE A 210 -8.68 -14.24 17.66
N LYS A 211 -9.08 -15.01 18.68
CA LYS A 211 -8.31 -15.14 19.93
C LYS A 211 -6.90 -15.69 19.73
N LYS A 212 -6.68 -16.61 18.79
CA LYS A 212 -5.33 -17.12 18.44
C LYS A 212 -4.47 -16.06 17.75
N VAL A 213 -5.06 -15.21 16.90
CA VAL A 213 -4.35 -14.12 16.20
C VAL A 213 -4.06 -12.98 17.18
N GLU A 214 -5.01 -12.57 18.01
CA GLU A 214 -4.83 -11.58 19.08
C GLU A 214 -3.66 -11.98 20.01
N ALA A 215 -3.56 -13.26 20.38
CA ALA A 215 -2.47 -13.82 21.18
C ALA A 215 -1.11 -13.99 20.46
N THR A 216 -0.95 -13.49 19.22
CA THR A 216 0.39 -13.36 18.58
C THR A 216 1.01 -11.97 18.75
N TYR A 217 0.26 -10.99 19.24
CA TYR A 217 0.77 -9.66 19.55
C TYR A 217 1.15 -9.54 21.03
N THR A 218 2.06 -8.61 21.33
CA THR A 218 2.36 -8.18 22.70
C THR A 218 1.15 -7.47 23.33
N GLN A 219 1.07 -7.48 24.67
CA GLN A 219 0.04 -6.75 25.42
C GLN A 219 0.25 -5.24 25.22
N ASP A 220 1.46 -4.77 25.48
CA ASP A 220 1.91 -3.37 25.40
C ASP A 220 2.29 -2.92 23.97
N GLY A 221 1.87 -3.69 22.95
CA GLY A 221 2.09 -3.38 21.54
C GLY A 221 1.22 -2.25 21.01
N LEU A 222 1.38 -1.90 19.74
CA LEU A 222 0.65 -0.80 19.10
C LEU A 222 -0.87 -1.00 19.18
N ARG A 223 -1.58 0.11 19.43
CA ARG A 223 -3.05 0.15 19.51
C ARG A 223 -3.72 -0.09 18.15
N PHE A 224 -3.05 0.31 17.07
CA PHE A 224 -3.46 -0.01 15.70
C PHE A 224 -2.71 -1.27 15.23
N ARG A 225 -3.46 -2.24 14.68
CA ARG A 225 -2.99 -3.59 14.33
C ARG A 225 -3.62 -3.99 12.99
N PRO A 226 -3.06 -3.54 11.85
CA PRO A 226 -3.77 -3.57 10.56
C PRO A 226 -4.13 -4.98 10.10
N ASP A 227 -3.33 -6.00 10.44
CA ASP A 227 -3.62 -7.39 10.08
C ASP A 227 -4.92 -7.93 10.73
N LEU A 228 -5.35 -7.33 11.86
CA LEU A 228 -6.60 -7.67 12.54
C LEU A 228 -7.84 -6.96 11.94
N ALA A 229 -7.67 -5.88 11.18
CA ALA A 229 -8.80 -5.10 10.66
C ALA A 229 -9.71 -5.94 9.75
N SER A 230 -9.14 -6.70 8.82
CA SER A 230 -9.89 -7.55 7.89
C SER A 230 -10.68 -8.66 8.60
N ILE A 231 -10.08 -9.36 9.56
CA ILE A 231 -10.75 -10.46 10.27
C ILE A 231 -11.82 -9.95 11.25
N TYR A 232 -11.62 -8.77 11.87
CA TYR A 232 -12.67 -8.09 12.63
C TYR A 232 -13.83 -7.62 11.74
N HIS A 233 -13.57 -7.18 10.51
CA HIS A 233 -14.63 -6.81 9.56
C HIS A 233 -15.44 -8.03 9.12
N VAL A 234 -14.78 -9.14 8.74
CA VAL A 234 -15.46 -10.43 8.47
C VAL A 234 -16.31 -10.85 9.68
N MET A 235 -15.79 -10.73 10.91
CA MET A 235 -16.55 -11.03 12.13
C MET A 235 -17.79 -10.14 12.33
N SER A 236 -17.78 -8.91 11.81
CA SER A 236 -18.98 -8.04 11.83
C SER A 236 -20.09 -8.57 10.92
N GLU A 237 -19.76 -9.14 9.76
CA GLU A 237 -20.72 -9.75 8.83
C GLU A 237 -21.24 -11.13 9.28
N TYR A 238 -20.47 -11.83 10.12
CA TYR A 238 -20.89 -13.08 10.79
C TYR A 238 -21.76 -12.84 12.04
N CYS A 239 -21.99 -11.58 12.43
CA CYS A 239 -22.93 -11.23 13.49
C CYS A 239 -24.37 -11.09 12.98
N ASP A 240 -25.33 -11.21 13.89
CA ASP A 240 -26.75 -11.04 13.60
C ASP A 240 -27.08 -9.55 13.34
N PRO A 241 -27.63 -9.17 12.17
CA PRO A 241 -27.96 -7.77 11.84
C PRO A 241 -28.95 -7.10 12.78
N SER A 242 -29.80 -7.87 13.48
CA SER A 242 -30.72 -7.32 14.49
C SER A 242 -30.00 -6.84 15.76
N THR A 243 -28.70 -7.14 15.91
CA THR A 243 -27.93 -6.87 17.12
C THR A 243 -26.84 -5.82 16.90
N LYS A 244 -26.58 -5.00 17.92
CA LYS A 244 -25.43 -4.07 17.94
C LYS A 244 -24.06 -4.79 17.99
N ALA A 245 -24.01 -6.13 17.93
CA ALA A 245 -22.76 -6.90 17.95
C ALA A 245 -21.93 -6.71 16.68
N GLY A 246 -22.56 -6.69 15.50
CA GLY A 246 -21.87 -6.41 14.23
C GLY A 246 -21.20 -5.03 14.24
N VAL A 247 -21.94 -4.00 14.66
CA VAL A 247 -21.44 -2.62 14.80
C VAL A 247 -20.24 -2.53 15.75
N LYS A 248 -20.24 -3.27 16.88
CA LYS A 248 -19.09 -3.33 17.79
C LYS A 248 -17.84 -3.93 17.13
N TRP A 249 -17.98 -5.01 16.35
CA TRP A 249 -16.85 -5.59 15.60
C TRP A 249 -16.39 -4.70 14.44
N ALA A 250 -17.30 -4.01 13.75
CA ALA A 250 -16.95 -3.02 12.72
C ALA A 250 -16.18 -1.82 13.31
N ARG A 251 -16.59 -1.27 14.46
CA ARG A 251 -15.80 -0.26 15.18
C ARG A 251 -14.42 -0.81 15.59
N LYS A 252 -14.34 -2.06 16.06
CA LYS A 252 -13.04 -2.72 16.38
C LYS A 252 -12.14 -2.86 15.15
N ALA A 253 -12.69 -3.19 13.98
CA ALA A 253 -11.97 -3.25 12.70
C ALA A 253 -11.37 -1.89 12.32
N LEU A 254 -12.14 -0.82 12.46
CA LEU A 254 -11.70 0.54 12.16
C LEU A 254 -10.62 1.02 13.14
N VAL A 255 -10.75 0.75 14.46
CA VAL A 255 -9.68 1.03 15.44
C VAL A 255 -8.41 0.23 15.12
N ALA A 256 -8.52 -1.04 14.71
CA ALA A 256 -7.39 -1.84 14.29
C ALA A 256 -6.69 -1.28 13.03
N ALA A 257 -7.43 -0.63 12.13
CA ALA A 257 -6.87 0.11 10.99
C ALA A 257 -6.28 1.49 11.35
N GLY A 258 -6.35 1.91 12.62
CA GLY A 258 -5.86 3.19 13.14
C GLY A 258 -6.86 4.34 13.07
N ALA A 259 -8.17 4.06 13.04
CA ALA A 259 -9.19 5.09 13.19
C ALA A 259 -9.48 5.35 14.68
N ASP A 260 -9.28 6.61 15.11
CA ASP A 260 -9.77 7.08 16.40
C ASP A 260 -11.21 7.60 16.29
N PHE A 261 -12.01 7.28 17.31
CA PHE A 261 -13.39 7.72 17.42
C PHE A 261 -13.49 8.75 18.54
N VAL A 262 -13.75 10.00 18.18
CA VAL A 262 -14.33 10.96 19.11
C VAL A 262 -15.80 10.58 19.24
N ASP A 263 -16.15 9.89 20.33
CA ASP A 263 -17.55 9.77 20.71
C ASP A 263 -18.07 11.18 21.04
N ARG A 264 -19.13 11.61 20.36
CA ARG A 264 -19.79 12.89 20.66
C ARG A 264 -20.65 12.69 21.89
N ASP A 265 -20.19 13.19 23.03
CA ASP A 265 -20.98 13.22 24.26
C ASP A 265 -22.27 14.03 24.06
N GLY A 266 -23.41 13.43 24.37
CA GLY A 266 -24.70 14.11 24.53
C GLY A 266 -25.35 14.67 23.26
N GLY A 267 -26.22 13.87 22.62
CA GLY A 267 -27.21 14.32 21.63
C GLY A 267 -28.46 13.44 21.68
#